data_AF-A0A9E3D634-F1
#
_entry.id   AF-A0A9E3D634-F1
#
_cell.length_a   1.000
_cell.length_b   1.000
_cell.length_c   1.000
_cell.angle_alpha   90.00
_cell.angle_beta   90.00
_cell.angle_gamma   90.00
#
_symmetry.space_group_name_H-M   'P 1'
#
loop_
_entity.id
_entity.type
_entity.pdbx_description
1 polymer ?
#
loop_
_entity_poly.entity_id
_entity_poly.type
_entity_poly.pdbx_seq_one_letter_code
_entity_poly.pdbx_strand_id
1 'polypeptide(L)'
;MSALPPAILNYPDYGASGFASSSTAAKNILVTGYPPDLVSGATSLWGLYWAQFWEVTLCQWQKRLDPSYDTYGSGTGTYSYVERLSASDVGADVAAIATTGDIGKPLITLAGTMDALLPINLHARAYARAVAAELSEHSEDGDYGRHGRPPYRLYEVQNGNHIETYKDAPPPAPAFPQQLELIQPHAQKAFELLVNYVERDVELPPDQCIPRSGSIAASPTQPGHCAQLFEP
;
A
#
# COMPACT_ATOMS: atom_id res chain seq x y z
N MET A 1 -2.22 8.28 7.59
CA MET A 1 -2.98 9.50 7.97
C MET A 1 -2.80 10.66 7.01
N SER A 2 -1.75 10.70 6.20
CA SER A 2 -1.50 11.78 5.24
C SER A 2 -2.19 11.61 3.88
N ALA A 3 -2.42 10.36 3.43
CA ALA A 3 -2.92 10.12 2.07
C ALA A 3 -4.44 10.21 1.92
N LEU A 4 -5.19 9.72 2.91
CA LEU A 4 -6.65 9.64 2.85
C LEU A 4 -7.35 11.01 2.83
N PRO A 5 -6.97 12.01 3.66
CA PRO A 5 -7.68 13.29 3.66
C PRO A 5 -7.66 14.01 2.30
N PRO A 6 -6.51 14.17 1.62
CA PRO A 6 -6.50 14.72 0.26
C PRO A 6 -7.37 13.93 -0.72
N ALA A 7 -7.36 12.60 -0.66
CA ALA A 7 -8.16 11.78 -1.55
C ALA A 7 -9.67 11.95 -1.33
N ILE A 8 -10.11 11.95 -0.05
CA ILE A 8 -11.50 12.16 0.35
C ILE A 8 -11.97 13.57 -0.05
N LEU A 9 -11.12 14.58 0.15
CA LEU A 9 -11.42 15.97 -0.18
C LEU A 9 -11.62 16.18 -1.69
N ASN A 10 -10.78 15.55 -2.53
CA ASN A 10 -10.78 15.79 -3.97
C ASN A 10 -11.74 14.88 -4.75
N TYR A 11 -12.11 13.71 -4.22
CA TYR A 11 -12.91 12.75 -4.97
C TYR A 11 -14.27 13.29 -5.47
N PRO A 12 -15.06 14.08 -4.69
CA PRO A 12 -16.33 14.62 -5.17
C PRO A 12 -16.18 15.44 -6.47
N ASP A 13 -15.16 16.29 -6.56
CA ASP A 13 -14.87 17.09 -7.75
C ASP A 13 -14.38 16.21 -8.91
N TYR A 14 -13.60 15.17 -8.63
CA TYR A 14 -13.19 14.19 -9.63
C TYR A 14 -14.40 13.43 -10.20
N GLY A 15 -15.32 12.98 -9.36
CA GLY A 15 -16.58 12.35 -9.79
C GLY A 15 -17.45 13.30 -10.62
N ALA A 16 -17.61 14.55 -10.17
CA ALA A 16 -18.36 15.57 -10.90
C ALA A 16 -17.75 15.92 -12.27
N SER A 17 -16.44 15.75 -12.43
CA SER A 17 -15.75 15.92 -13.72
C SER A 17 -15.99 14.79 -14.72
N GLY A 18 -16.72 13.74 -14.34
CA GLY A 18 -16.88 12.53 -15.14
C GLY A 18 -15.60 11.70 -15.17
N PHE A 19 -14.87 11.65 -14.06
CA PHE A 19 -13.59 10.93 -13.93
C PHE A 19 -12.50 11.42 -14.89
N ALA A 20 -12.45 12.73 -15.16
CA ALA A 20 -11.45 13.30 -16.04
C ALA A 20 -10.06 13.23 -15.38
N SER A 21 -9.18 12.37 -15.92
CA SER A 21 -7.80 12.21 -15.43
C SER A 21 -6.96 13.50 -15.52
N SER A 22 -7.36 14.45 -16.36
CA SER A 22 -6.73 15.76 -16.50
C SER A 22 -7.20 16.80 -15.48
N SER A 23 -8.25 16.51 -14.69
CA SER A 23 -8.80 17.41 -13.68
C SER A 23 -7.79 17.73 -12.57
N THR A 24 -7.96 18.88 -11.92
CA THR A 24 -7.16 19.25 -10.75
C THR A 24 -7.34 18.23 -9.62
N ALA A 25 -8.58 17.77 -9.40
CA ALA A 25 -8.90 16.75 -8.40
C ALA A 25 -8.13 15.44 -8.63
N ALA A 26 -8.11 14.92 -9.87
CA ALA A 26 -7.35 13.72 -10.20
C ALA A 26 -5.85 13.89 -9.93
N LYS A 27 -5.28 15.03 -10.33
CA LYS A 27 -3.86 15.34 -10.08
C LYS A 27 -3.53 15.40 -8.60
N ASN A 28 -4.42 15.97 -7.78
CA ASN A 28 -4.25 16.04 -6.33
C ASN A 28 -4.29 14.65 -5.67
N ILE A 29 -5.14 13.75 -6.16
CA ILE A 29 -5.17 12.35 -5.70
C ILE A 29 -3.86 11.64 -6.09
N LEU A 30 -3.43 11.79 -7.35
CA LEU A 30 -2.21 11.14 -7.87
C LEU A 30 -0.93 11.60 -7.17
N VAL A 31 -0.76 12.91 -6.94
CA VAL A 31 0.45 13.45 -6.31
C VAL A 31 0.58 13.00 -4.84
N THR A 32 -0.53 12.59 -4.23
CA THR A 32 -0.56 11.99 -2.90
C THR A 32 0.00 10.56 -2.91
N GLY A 33 0.17 9.94 -4.08
CA GLY A 33 0.85 8.65 -4.26
C GLY A 33 -0.06 7.50 -4.67
N TYR A 34 -1.37 7.74 -4.85
CA TYR A 34 -2.33 6.75 -5.31
C TYR A 34 -1.98 6.24 -6.73
N PRO A 35 -2.31 4.97 -7.04
CA PRO A 35 -2.20 4.47 -8.42
C PRO A 35 -3.17 5.21 -9.34
N PRO A 36 -2.96 5.17 -10.66
CA PRO A 36 -3.95 5.69 -11.61
C PRO A 36 -5.32 5.05 -11.39
N ASP A 37 -6.37 5.82 -11.62
CA ASP A 37 -7.73 5.29 -11.54
C ASP A 37 -8.01 4.34 -12.71
N LEU A 38 -8.88 3.35 -12.47
CA LEU A 38 -9.47 2.53 -13.52
C LEU A 38 -10.91 2.95 -13.69
N VAL A 39 -11.31 3.27 -14.92
CA VAL A 39 -12.67 3.71 -15.24
C VAL A 39 -13.29 2.78 -16.27
N SER A 40 -14.49 2.27 -15.97
CA SER A 40 -15.29 1.43 -16.85
C SER A 40 -16.75 1.86 -16.78
N GLY A 41 -17.22 2.58 -17.81
CA GLY A 41 -18.53 3.22 -17.80
C GLY A 41 -18.65 4.24 -16.67
N ALA A 42 -19.62 4.05 -15.77
CA ALA A 42 -19.82 4.89 -14.59
C ALA A 42 -19.03 4.43 -13.35
N THR A 43 -18.25 3.35 -13.47
CA THR A 43 -17.47 2.78 -12.36
C THR A 43 -16.05 3.32 -12.39
N SER A 44 -15.58 3.81 -11.24
CA SER A 44 -14.20 4.22 -10.97
C SER A 44 -13.63 3.35 -9.84
N LEU A 45 -12.39 2.88 -9.95
CA LEU A 45 -11.72 2.13 -8.88
C LEU A 45 -11.60 2.99 -7.63
N TRP A 46 -11.11 4.23 -7.78
CA TRP A 46 -11.10 5.21 -6.69
C TRP A 46 -12.49 5.42 -6.11
N GLY A 47 -13.53 5.40 -6.96
CA GLY A 47 -14.92 5.51 -6.50
C GLY A 47 -15.39 4.36 -5.64
N LEU A 48 -14.97 3.13 -5.95
CA LEU A 48 -15.26 1.97 -5.11
C LEU A 48 -14.60 2.14 -3.73
N TYR A 49 -13.35 2.59 -3.69
CA TYR A 49 -12.63 2.84 -2.44
C TYR A 49 -13.18 4.04 -1.66
N TRP A 50 -13.53 5.13 -2.33
CA TRP A 50 -14.14 6.29 -1.70
C TRP A 50 -15.44 5.92 -1.00
N ALA A 51 -16.30 5.14 -1.69
CA ALA A 51 -17.60 4.73 -1.18
C ALA A 51 -17.53 3.71 -0.02
N GLN A 52 -16.48 2.88 0.03
CA GLN A 52 -16.45 1.72 0.93
C GLN A 52 -15.35 1.77 2.00
N PHE A 53 -14.25 2.49 1.75
CA PHE A 53 -13.04 2.37 2.57
C PHE A 53 -12.45 3.70 3.02
N TRP A 54 -12.34 4.72 2.16
CA TRP A 54 -11.51 5.88 2.49
C TRP A 54 -11.98 6.63 3.73
N GLU A 55 -13.23 7.08 3.75
CA GLU A 55 -13.75 7.85 4.89
C GLU A 55 -13.76 7.01 6.16
N VAL A 56 -14.25 5.77 6.08
CA VAL A 56 -14.40 4.90 7.25
C VAL A 56 -13.04 4.52 7.84
N THR A 57 -12.01 4.31 7.01
CA THR A 57 -10.64 4.07 7.48
C THR A 57 -10.05 5.32 8.11
N LEU A 58 -10.21 6.49 7.48
CA LEU A 58 -9.70 7.75 8.05
C LEU A 58 -10.35 8.02 9.41
N CYS A 59 -11.68 7.93 9.50
CA CYS A 59 -12.44 8.23 10.71
C CYS A 59 -12.02 7.31 11.87
N GLN A 60 -11.92 5.99 11.63
CA GLN A 60 -11.51 5.05 12.67
C GLN A 60 -10.13 5.36 13.24
N TRP A 61 -9.13 5.61 12.39
CA TRP A 61 -7.78 5.89 12.84
C TRP A 61 -7.62 7.28 13.45
N GLN A 62 -8.26 8.29 12.86
CA GLN A 62 -8.24 9.64 13.41
C GLN A 62 -8.92 9.68 14.77
N LYS A 63 -10.10 9.06 14.96
CA LYS A 63 -10.75 9.04 16.28
C LYS A 63 -9.96 8.25 17.32
N ARG A 64 -9.19 7.25 16.90
CA ARG A 64 -8.32 6.48 17.80
C ARG A 64 -7.09 7.26 18.25
N LEU A 65 -6.42 7.95 17.33
CA LEU A 65 -5.11 8.58 17.58
C LEU A 65 -5.20 10.11 17.82
N ASP A 66 -6.32 10.73 17.49
CA ASP A 66 -6.58 12.14 17.73
C ASP A 66 -8.07 12.39 18.05
N PRO A 67 -8.57 11.86 19.18
CA PRO A 67 -10.00 11.89 19.50
C PRO A 67 -10.58 13.31 19.63
N SER A 68 -9.73 14.31 19.89
CA SER A 68 -10.13 15.71 20.08
C SER A 68 -10.53 16.44 18.80
N TYR A 69 -10.17 15.91 17.62
CA TYR A 69 -10.49 16.55 16.35
C TYR A 69 -11.99 16.44 16.01
N ASP A 70 -12.59 17.57 15.64
CA ASP A 70 -13.98 17.65 15.18
C ASP A 70 -14.12 17.22 13.71
N THR A 71 -14.11 15.91 13.54
CA THR A 71 -14.15 15.21 12.24
C THR A 71 -15.30 15.63 11.34
N TYR A 72 -16.51 15.76 11.90
CA TYR A 72 -17.72 16.00 11.11
C TYR A 72 -18.08 17.48 11.02
N GLY A 73 -17.73 18.29 12.03
CA GLY A 73 -17.88 19.75 11.93
C GLY A 73 -16.86 20.37 10.98
N SER A 74 -15.64 19.82 10.90
CA SER A 74 -14.58 20.31 10.01
C SER A 74 -14.62 19.67 8.61
N GLY A 75 -15.33 18.54 8.45
CA GLY A 75 -15.32 17.70 7.26
C GLY A 75 -14.19 16.66 7.28
N THR A 76 -14.48 15.45 6.82
CA THR A 76 -13.55 14.31 6.91
C THR A 76 -12.28 14.51 6.07
N GLY A 77 -12.40 15.17 4.91
CA GLY A 77 -11.27 15.45 4.02
C GLY A 77 -10.31 16.57 4.47
N THR A 78 -10.63 17.31 5.54
CA THR A 78 -9.83 18.48 5.97
C THR A 78 -8.78 18.15 7.03
N TYR A 79 -8.72 16.90 7.50
CA TYR A 79 -7.76 16.49 8.52
C TYR A 79 -6.31 16.60 8.01
N SER A 80 -5.48 17.39 8.69
CA SER A 80 -4.05 17.54 8.38
C SER A 80 -3.18 17.01 9.52
N TYR A 81 -2.60 15.82 9.36
CA TYR A 81 -1.73 15.22 10.39
C TYR A 81 -0.62 16.18 10.86
N VAL A 82 0.00 16.92 9.93
CA VAL A 82 1.09 17.86 10.24
C VAL A 82 0.62 19.02 11.12
N GLU A 83 -0.54 19.62 10.82
CA GLU A 83 -1.09 20.69 11.65
C GLU A 83 -1.47 20.19 13.05
N ARG A 84 -1.93 18.94 13.13
CA ARG A 84 -2.32 18.30 14.37
C ARG A 84 -1.15 17.97 15.30
N LEU A 85 0.08 17.85 14.80
CA LEU A 85 1.28 17.63 15.62
C LEU A 85 1.47 18.69 16.73
N SER A 86 0.99 19.92 16.51
CA SER A 86 1.10 21.01 17.50
C SER A 86 -0.14 21.16 18.40
N ALA A 87 -1.21 20.45 18.09
CA ALA A 87 -2.54 20.66 18.66
C ALA A 87 -3.11 19.44 19.39
N SER A 88 -2.43 18.29 19.33
CA SER A 88 -2.77 17.06 20.05
C SER A 88 -1.54 16.16 20.21
N ASP A 89 -1.71 15.08 20.98
CA ASP A 89 -0.69 14.05 21.19
C ASP A 89 -0.57 13.06 20.02
N VAL A 90 -1.23 13.32 18.88
CA VAL A 90 -1.30 12.38 17.74
C VAL A 90 0.07 11.95 17.23
N GLY A 91 1.08 12.82 17.32
CA GLY A 91 2.45 12.47 16.94
C GLY A 91 3.04 11.38 17.83
N ALA A 92 2.82 11.48 19.15
CA ALA A 92 3.26 10.47 20.11
C ALA A 92 2.46 9.17 19.95
N ASP A 93 1.15 9.28 19.74
CA ASP A 93 0.27 8.12 19.56
C ASP A 93 0.58 7.34 18.28
N VAL A 94 0.89 8.04 17.18
CA VAL A 94 1.37 7.41 15.93
C VAL A 94 2.75 6.78 16.14
N ALA A 95 3.68 7.48 16.80
CA ALA A 95 5.02 6.97 17.06
C ALA A 95 4.99 5.68 17.91
N ALA A 96 4.06 5.57 18.85
CA ALA A 96 3.91 4.39 19.71
C ALA A 96 3.49 3.12 18.95
N ILE A 97 2.94 3.23 17.75
CA ILE A 97 2.49 2.10 16.92
C ILE A 97 3.21 2.00 15.56
N ALA A 98 4.12 2.93 15.28
CA ALA A 98 4.84 2.96 14.02
C ALA A 98 5.75 1.73 13.89
N THR A 99 5.77 1.12 12.72
CA THR A 99 6.73 0.07 12.41
C THR A 99 8.10 0.70 12.14
N THR A 100 9.14 0.25 12.84
CA THR A 100 10.50 0.82 12.76
C THR A 100 11.31 0.25 11.59
N GLY A 101 10.99 -0.98 11.16
CA GLY A 101 11.81 -1.72 10.19
C GLY A 101 12.82 -2.65 10.86
N ASP A 102 12.97 -2.57 12.18
CA ASP A 102 13.76 -3.52 12.98
C ASP A 102 13.01 -4.86 13.04
N ILE A 103 13.40 -5.76 12.15
CA ILE A 103 12.82 -7.10 12.04
C ILE A 103 13.67 -8.11 12.79
N GLY A 104 13.03 -8.88 13.68
CA GLY A 104 13.69 -9.98 14.41
C GLY A 104 13.55 -11.36 13.76
N LYS A 105 12.79 -11.47 12.66
CA LYS A 105 12.47 -12.73 11.96
C LYS A 105 12.38 -12.53 10.45
N PRO A 106 12.60 -13.58 9.64
CA PRO A 106 12.42 -13.52 8.19
C PRO A 106 11.03 -12.98 7.86
N LEU A 107 10.96 -12.02 6.94
CA LEU A 107 9.71 -11.33 6.59
C LEU A 107 9.58 -11.16 5.08
N ILE A 108 8.41 -11.51 4.55
CA ILE A 108 8.02 -11.21 3.17
C ILE A 108 6.84 -10.24 3.22
N THR A 109 6.98 -9.08 2.57
CA THR A 109 5.88 -8.18 2.25
C THR A 109 5.42 -8.45 0.83
N LEU A 110 4.12 -8.64 0.64
CA LEU A 110 3.48 -8.74 -0.66
C LEU A 110 2.52 -7.56 -0.80
N ALA A 111 2.63 -6.80 -1.89
CA ALA A 111 1.81 -5.61 -2.10
C ALA A 111 1.38 -5.47 -3.56
N GLY A 112 0.13 -5.05 -3.76
CA GLY A 112 -0.40 -4.73 -5.09
C GLY A 112 0.00 -3.33 -5.53
N THR A 113 0.41 -3.17 -6.79
CA THR A 113 0.77 -1.85 -7.33
C THR A 113 -0.43 -0.94 -7.59
N MET A 114 -1.63 -1.51 -7.71
CA MET A 114 -2.92 -0.82 -7.90
C MET A 114 -3.73 -0.75 -6.60
N ASP A 115 -3.09 -0.94 -5.43
CA ASP A 115 -3.73 -0.71 -4.13
C ASP A 115 -4.09 0.78 -3.96
N ALA A 116 -5.38 1.09 -4.04
CA ALA A 116 -5.94 2.42 -3.85
C ALA A 116 -6.55 2.62 -2.45
N LEU A 117 -6.17 1.80 -1.46
CA LEU A 117 -6.40 2.09 -0.03
C LEU A 117 -5.09 2.40 0.68
N LEU A 118 -4.04 1.63 0.39
CA LEU A 118 -2.69 1.73 0.93
C LEU A 118 -1.69 1.92 -0.22
N PRO A 119 -1.58 3.14 -0.79
CA PRO A 119 -0.72 3.37 -1.94
C PRO A 119 0.72 2.91 -1.72
N ILE A 120 1.21 2.07 -2.62
CA ILE A 120 2.41 1.24 -2.39
C ILE A 120 3.67 2.05 -2.00
N ASN A 121 3.81 3.27 -2.55
CA ASN A 121 4.94 4.16 -2.25
C ASN A 121 4.97 4.66 -0.80
N LEU A 122 3.80 4.87 -0.20
CA LEU A 122 3.62 5.35 1.17
C LEU A 122 3.59 4.23 2.20
N HIS A 123 3.34 3.00 1.76
CA HIS A 123 3.19 1.84 2.63
C HIS A 123 4.32 0.83 2.38
N ALA A 124 4.12 -0.18 1.54
CA ALA A 124 5.07 -1.28 1.38
C ALA A 124 6.49 -0.83 1.02
N ARG A 125 6.65 0.12 0.08
CA ARG A 125 7.97 0.64 -0.29
C ARG A 125 8.58 1.53 0.79
N ALA A 126 7.77 2.25 1.56
CA ALA A 126 8.26 3.04 2.70
C ALA A 126 8.77 2.13 3.82
N TYR A 127 8.05 1.04 4.10
CA TYR A 127 8.49 0.05 5.07
C TYR A 127 9.75 -0.69 4.61
N ALA A 128 9.85 -1.08 3.33
CA ALA A 128 11.06 -1.66 2.77
C ALA A 128 12.29 -0.75 2.95
N ARG A 129 12.13 0.57 2.76
CA ARG A 129 13.20 1.54 3.05
C ARG A 129 13.56 1.61 4.53
N ALA A 130 12.58 1.54 5.44
CA ALA A 130 12.83 1.52 6.87
C ALA A 130 13.62 0.27 7.28
N VAL A 131 13.23 -0.91 6.79
CA VAL A 131 13.98 -2.16 7.01
C VAL A 131 15.40 -2.05 6.47
N ALA A 132 15.57 -1.52 5.25
CA ALA A 132 16.90 -1.33 4.66
C ALA A 132 17.78 -0.37 5.47
N ALA A 133 17.21 0.70 6.04
CA ALA A 133 17.92 1.65 6.90
C ALA A 133 18.40 0.99 8.20
N GLU A 134 17.52 0.28 8.90
CA GLU A 134 17.85 -0.48 10.12
C GLU A 134 18.93 -1.53 9.86
N LEU A 135 18.85 -2.23 8.72
CA LEU A 135 19.90 -3.13 8.28
C LEU A 135 21.21 -2.36 7.99
N SER A 136 21.20 -1.18 7.38
CA SER A 136 22.45 -0.47 7.14
C SER A 136 23.15 -0.01 8.43
N GLU A 137 22.42 0.54 9.39
CA GLU A 137 22.97 1.13 10.63
C GLU A 137 23.66 0.07 11.50
N HIS A 138 23.00 -1.07 11.73
CA HIS A 138 23.54 -2.14 12.57
C HIS A 138 24.78 -2.84 11.96
N SER A 139 25.23 -2.45 10.75
CA SER A 139 26.30 -3.16 10.03
C SER A 139 27.66 -2.58 10.38
N GLU A 140 27.66 -1.36 10.92
CA GLU A 140 28.82 -0.63 11.39
C GLU A 140 29.23 -1.04 12.82
N ASP A 141 28.30 -1.58 13.62
CA ASP A 141 28.51 -1.95 15.03
C ASP A 141 29.13 -3.35 15.27
N GLY A 142 29.53 -4.07 14.21
CA GLY A 142 30.57 -5.10 14.29
C GLY A 142 30.26 -6.44 15.00
N ASP A 143 29.06 -6.70 15.54
CA ASP A 143 28.79 -7.91 16.34
C ASP A 143 27.58 -8.75 15.87
N TYR A 144 27.48 -9.02 14.57
CA TYR A 144 26.57 -10.06 14.07
C TYR A 144 27.35 -11.14 13.33
N GLY A 145 27.72 -12.17 14.08
CA GLY A 145 28.25 -13.42 13.54
C GLY A 145 27.25 -14.13 12.62
N ARG A 146 27.71 -15.26 12.06
CA ARG A 146 27.13 -16.14 11.01
C ARG A 146 25.62 -16.50 11.09
N HIS A 147 24.89 -16.11 12.13
CA HIS A 147 23.42 -16.16 12.19
C HIS A 147 22.74 -14.90 11.64
N GLY A 148 23.46 -14.15 10.78
CA GLY A 148 22.98 -13.31 9.68
C GLY A 148 21.56 -12.78 9.80
N ARG A 149 21.43 -11.46 9.88
CA ARG A 149 20.17 -10.73 10.00
C ARG A 149 19.02 -11.36 9.20
N PRO A 150 17.80 -11.35 9.75
CA PRO A 150 16.69 -11.98 9.09
C PRO A 150 16.46 -11.39 7.70
N PRO A 151 16.24 -12.22 6.67
CA PRO A 151 16.00 -11.71 5.33
C PRO A 151 14.65 -11.01 5.28
N TYR A 152 14.65 -9.88 4.57
CA TYR A 152 13.45 -9.19 4.14
C TYR A 152 13.27 -9.36 2.64
N ARG A 153 12.03 -9.54 2.19
CA ARG A 153 11.65 -9.45 0.77
C ARG A 153 10.41 -8.62 0.55
N LEU A 154 10.41 -7.79 -0.49
CA LEU A 154 9.23 -7.13 -1.03
C LEU A 154 8.93 -7.67 -2.44
N TYR A 155 7.76 -8.30 -2.57
CA TYR A 155 7.21 -8.71 -3.86
C TYR A 155 6.05 -7.80 -4.24
N GLU A 156 6.16 -7.14 -5.38
CA GLU A 156 5.11 -6.26 -5.90
C GLU A 156 4.30 -6.99 -6.97
N VAL A 157 3.01 -7.19 -6.72
CA VAL A 157 2.09 -7.78 -7.71
C VAL A 157 1.66 -6.67 -8.65
N GLN A 158 2.18 -6.67 -9.87
CA GLN A 158 1.76 -5.72 -10.89
C GLN A 158 0.27 -5.88 -11.15
N ASN A 159 -0.46 -4.77 -11.14
CA ASN A 159 -1.93 -4.70 -11.23
C ASN A 159 -2.69 -5.33 -10.03
N GLY A 160 -2.02 -5.79 -8.98
CA GLY A 160 -2.66 -6.25 -7.75
C GLY A 160 -3.31 -5.08 -7.01
N ASN A 161 -4.45 -5.31 -6.36
CA ASN A 161 -5.14 -4.29 -5.54
C ASN A 161 -5.48 -4.81 -4.13
N HIS A 162 -5.97 -3.95 -3.25
CA HIS A 162 -6.30 -4.32 -1.87
C HIS A 162 -7.49 -5.29 -1.75
N ILE A 163 -8.47 -5.15 -2.63
CA ILE A 163 -9.76 -5.83 -2.56
C ILE A 163 -9.90 -6.80 -3.73
N GLU A 164 -9.71 -8.09 -3.46
CA GLU A 164 -9.74 -9.15 -4.47
C GLU A 164 -11.02 -9.12 -5.34
N THR A 165 -12.18 -8.88 -4.72
CA THR A 165 -13.47 -8.87 -5.42
C THR A 165 -13.58 -7.77 -6.49
N TYR A 166 -12.76 -6.71 -6.44
CA TYR A 166 -12.75 -5.72 -7.53
C TYR A 166 -12.16 -6.27 -8.82
N LYS A 167 -11.49 -7.43 -8.80
CA LYS A 167 -11.10 -8.13 -10.02
C LYS A 167 -12.24 -8.99 -10.58
N ASP A 168 -12.93 -9.76 -9.75
CA ASP A 168 -13.73 -10.90 -10.21
C ASP A 168 -15.17 -10.93 -9.66
N ALA A 169 -15.67 -9.83 -9.11
CA ALA A 169 -17.04 -9.78 -8.62
C ALA A 169 -18.07 -10.11 -9.73
N PRO A 170 -19.08 -10.93 -9.44
CA PRO A 170 -20.10 -11.29 -10.41
C PRO A 170 -21.01 -10.10 -10.72
N PRO A 171 -21.51 -9.96 -11.97
CA PRO A 171 -22.52 -8.96 -12.30
C PRO A 171 -23.74 -9.06 -11.36
N PRO A 172 -24.35 -7.93 -10.95
CA PRO A 172 -24.12 -6.56 -11.44
C PRO A 172 -23.02 -5.79 -10.67
N ALA A 173 -22.24 -6.45 -9.79
CA ALA A 173 -21.23 -5.77 -9.01
C ALA A 173 -20.12 -5.20 -9.92
N PRO A 174 -19.63 -3.98 -9.65
CA PRO A 174 -18.54 -3.38 -10.41
C PRO A 174 -17.23 -4.15 -10.19
N ALA A 175 -16.51 -4.44 -11.29
CA ALA A 175 -15.21 -5.08 -11.28
C ALA A 175 -14.36 -4.67 -12.49
N PHE A 176 -13.07 -4.98 -12.43
CA PHE A 176 -12.04 -4.71 -13.44
C PHE A 176 -11.28 -5.99 -13.82
N PRO A 177 -11.97 -7.04 -14.34
CA PRO A 177 -11.37 -8.35 -14.56
C PRO A 177 -10.25 -8.39 -15.59
N GLN A 178 -10.24 -7.44 -16.54
CA GLN A 178 -9.21 -7.29 -17.55
C GLN A 178 -8.08 -6.35 -17.13
N GLN A 179 -8.13 -5.73 -15.96
CA GLN A 179 -7.14 -4.74 -15.54
C GLN A 179 -6.48 -5.10 -14.22
N LEU A 180 -7.17 -5.75 -13.28
CA LEU A 180 -6.61 -6.11 -11.98
C LEU A 180 -6.11 -7.55 -11.94
N GLU A 181 -5.16 -7.80 -11.05
CA GLU A 181 -4.62 -9.13 -10.72
C GLU A 181 -4.98 -9.53 -9.29
N LEU A 182 -5.11 -10.85 -9.07
CA LEU A 182 -5.33 -11.37 -7.71
C LEU A 182 -4.01 -11.35 -6.94
N ILE A 183 -4.02 -10.93 -5.68
CA ILE A 183 -2.85 -11.04 -4.80
C ILE A 183 -2.79 -12.44 -4.17
N GLN A 184 -3.95 -13.04 -3.90
CA GLN A 184 -4.09 -14.27 -3.13
C GLN A 184 -3.19 -15.45 -3.60
N PRO A 185 -3.05 -15.75 -4.91
CA PRO A 185 -2.14 -16.83 -5.34
C PRO A 185 -0.67 -16.53 -5.03
N HIS A 186 -0.27 -15.27 -5.13
CA HIS A 186 1.08 -14.83 -4.75
C HIS A 186 1.29 -14.85 -3.24
N ALA A 187 0.24 -14.61 -2.44
CA ALA A 187 0.29 -14.71 -0.99
C ALA A 187 0.50 -16.16 -0.53
N GLN A 188 -0.19 -17.11 -1.17
CA GLN A 188 0.05 -18.54 -0.95
C GLN A 188 1.49 -18.92 -1.30
N LYS A 189 1.98 -18.46 -2.46
CA LYS A 189 3.36 -18.73 -2.87
C LYS A 189 4.39 -18.12 -1.92
N ALA A 190 4.18 -16.89 -1.47
CA ALA A 190 5.04 -16.23 -0.49
C ALA A 190 5.07 -16.98 0.84
N PHE A 191 3.93 -17.49 1.30
CA PHE A 191 3.86 -18.32 2.50
C PHE A 191 4.70 -19.60 2.35
N GLU A 192 4.57 -20.32 1.23
CA GLU A 192 5.39 -21.50 0.95
C GLU A 192 6.90 -21.17 0.93
N LEU A 193 7.29 -20.04 0.34
CA LEU A 193 8.68 -19.59 0.32
C LEU A 193 9.19 -19.33 1.72
N LEU A 194 8.39 -18.68 2.57
CA LEU A 194 8.75 -18.43 3.97
C LEU A 194 8.88 -19.73 4.78
N VAL A 195 7.97 -20.69 4.58
CA VAL A 195 8.05 -22.02 5.22
C VAL A 195 9.33 -22.74 4.78
N ASN A 196 9.64 -22.76 3.48
CA ASN A 196 10.86 -23.40 2.98
C ASN A 196 12.13 -22.74 3.50
N TYR A 197 12.15 -21.41 3.64
CA TYR A 197 13.27 -20.72 4.27
C TYR A 197 13.43 -21.15 5.73
N VAL A 198 12.36 -21.09 6.52
CA VAL A 198 12.41 -21.36 7.96
C VAL A 198 12.71 -22.84 8.26
N GLU A 199 12.13 -23.76 7.50
CA GLU A 199 12.22 -25.20 7.80
C GLU A 199 13.38 -25.90 7.08
N ARG A 200 13.85 -25.34 5.96
CA ARG A 200 14.78 -26.03 5.05
C ARG A 200 15.94 -25.16 4.58
N ASP A 201 16.07 -23.94 5.08
CA ASP A 201 17.15 -22.99 4.72
C ASP A 201 17.22 -22.72 3.21
N VAL A 202 16.08 -22.79 2.51
CA VAL A 202 15.99 -22.46 1.08
C VAL A 202 15.97 -20.94 0.94
N GLU A 203 16.94 -20.40 0.20
CA GLU A 203 17.06 -18.95 -0.01
C GLU A 203 15.79 -18.34 -0.62
N LEU A 204 15.38 -17.19 -0.08
CA LEU A 204 14.24 -16.44 -0.62
C LEU A 204 14.62 -15.76 -1.95
N PRO A 205 13.78 -15.88 -3.00
CA PRO A 205 13.91 -15.10 -4.22
C PRO A 205 14.12 -13.61 -3.95
N PRO A 206 14.89 -12.88 -4.75
CA PRO A 206 15.13 -11.46 -4.52
C PRO A 206 13.83 -10.64 -4.66
N ASP A 207 13.85 -9.42 -4.10
CA ASP A 207 12.80 -8.42 -4.31
C ASP A 207 12.47 -8.32 -5.79
N GLN A 208 11.19 -8.22 -6.13
CA GLN A 208 10.80 -8.23 -7.54
C GLN A 208 9.43 -7.61 -7.80
N CYS A 209 9.31 -7.09 -9.02
CA CYS A 209 8.04 -6.90 -9.67
C CYS A 209 7.60 -8.24 -10.25
N ILE A 210 6.50 -8.77 -9.76
CA ILE A 210 5.81 -9.91 -10.37
C ILE A 210 5.01 -9.31 -11.53
N PRO A 211 5.37 -9.60 -12.80
CA PRO A 211 4.65 -9.04 -13.93
C PRO A 211 3.21 -9.54 -13.95
N ARG A 212 2.33 -8.84 -14.65
CA ARG A 212 0.94 -9.24 -14.82
C ARG A 212 0.86 -10.68 -15.34
N SER A 213 -0.01 -11.50 -14.74
CA SER A 213 -0.12 -12.95 -14.99
C SER A 213 1.18 -13.77 -14.79
N GLY A 214 2.16 -13.20 -14.08
CA GLY A 214 3.45 -13.81 -13.75
C GLY A 214 3.42 -14.60 -12.44
N SER A 215 4.60 -14.95 -11.94
CA SER A 215 4.77 -15.58 -10.63
C SER A 215 6.10 -15.16 -10.01
N ILE A 216 6.25 -15.35 -8.69
CA ILE A 216 7.50 -15.08 -7.99
C ILE A 216 8.59 -16.00 -8.57
N ALA A 217 9.63 -15.41 -9.15
CA ALA A 217 10.71 -16.11 -9.81
C ALA A 217 12.02 -16.00 -9.00
N ALA A 218 12.81 -17.07 -8.98
CA ALA A 218 14.16 -17.04 -8.39
C ALA A 218 15.09 -16.05 -9.10
N SER A 219 14.89 -15.88 -10.42
CA SER A 219 15.59 -14.91 -11.26
C SER A 219 14.56 -14.02 -11.97
N PRO A 220 14.10 -12.93 -11.34
CA PRO A 220 13.06 -12.06 -11.91
C PRO A 220 13.58 -11.28 -13.11
N THR A 221 12.71 -11.07 -14.10
CA THR A 221 12.98 -10.18 -15.24
C THR A 221 13.12 -8.72 -14.79
N GLN A 222 12.41 -8.35 -13.72
CA GLN A 222 12.47 -7.06 -13.08
C GLN A 222 12.73 -7.21 -11.58
N PRO A 223 14.00 -7.23 -11.15
CA PRO A 223 14.34 -7.18 -9.73
C PRO A 223 13.96 -5.82 -9.11
N GLY A 224 13.62 -5.84 -7.83
CA GLY A 224 13.19 -4.68 -7.07
C GLY A 224 11.74 -4.27 -7.36
N HIS A 225 11.50 -2.97 -7.48
CA HIS A 225 10.16 -2.41 -7.63
C HIS A 225 9.63 -2.51 -9.06
N CYS A 226 8.30 -2.59 -9.21
CA CYS A 226 7.64 -2.39 -10.49
C CYS A 226 7.89 -0.97 -11.01
N ALA A 227 8.28 -0.88 -12.29
CA ALA A 227 8.63 0.38 -12.96
C ALA A 227 7.37 1.18 -13.28
N GLN A 228 6.29 0.46 -13.59
CA GLN A 228 4.95 1.01 -13.77
C GLN A 228 4.02 0.36 -12.76
N LEU A 229 3.16 1.17 -12.15
CA LEU A 229 2.14 0.65 -11.24
C LEU A 229 1.05 -0.12 -11.99
N PHE A 230 0.77 0.28 -13.23
CA PHE A 230 -0.28 -0.31 -14.05
C PHE A 230 0.28 -0.77 -15.40
N GLU A 231 -0.08 -1.98 -15.80
CA GLU A 231 0.14 -2.53 -17.13
C GLU A 231 -1.23 -2.76 -17.83
N PRO A 232 -1.56 -1.98 -18.88
CA PRO A 232 -2.87 -2.03 -19.54
C PRO A 232 -3.21 -3.37 -20.18
#